data_AF-A0A166ML35-F1
#
_entry.id   AF-A0A166ML35-F1
#
_cell.length_a   1.000
_cell.length_b   1.000
_cell.length_c   1.000
_cell.angle_alpha   90.00
_cell.angle_beta   90.00
_cell.angle_gamma   90.00
#
_symmetry.space_group_name_H-M   'P 1'
#
loop_
_entity.id
_entity.type
_entity.pdbx_description
1 polymer ?
#
loop_
_entity_poly.entity_id
_entity_poly.type
_entity_poly.pdbx_seq_one_letter_code
_entity_poly.pdbx_strand_id
1 'polypeptide(L)'
;MHRLQAGHFTRSDVVQVMGLPIISASGDFTSAAPILIFTPTYGGDRSKGPTSWSEDTAFADRFRMIHDVKLLPRSNGNLDMVVVAGQEGIGLLWYDTHKNEWSFNIVGKGLPPPSDSSHPREAFSGSGGVDICRVGDDDVGYIAACEAFHGHIVSVYVKSSDAPKGPSSLKTSSYWTRKVIDDYGPLDTTATRPTGPLHHVMAVPLAKVATEAFAVACMGVQSKQGVYLYEPFNVTDGKFKKVRVTGESAGRLAVADYSGTNRMDIASLSYYVPGYFTGPDPPQLRINTVGNREAQFWASRLENEVLLRIPRPTSLDPDAMASLPFWTLAGKTLAIVVLPPHQRRILESGIVAIKVIFGQVEVTDTEGKSSSTRTIAPEAKKSQKTFVPPSAAVKSGDDGAVFIAVAKVGNSLQGPFTSMSQVTSVSAMPHTDNIAPDVASLVFPFVRVDKLPWATSGSWNDFEFYNASGIHVYFNDDWMDRIVHIQAWTLGIGETARFRRSFCEIHYCLNNGGGAAGMRYCADDFADSADKIHKNELTKEYVEDNSTLIVVPDLHEHGPLWKIQEGTKATPKLLSNGAVDYPWHAWLASQFGDHLLPIKPPLGTDKQKFDVWLAFEFPLSAFQF
;
A
#
# COMPACT_ATOMS: atom_id res chain seq x y z
N MET A 1 30.80 -20.18 -18.51
CA MET A 1 30.82 -19.21 -17.38
C MET A 1 29.39 -18.99 -16.90
N HIS A 2 29.10 -18.96 -15.59
CA HIS A 2 27.71 -18.96 -15.07
C HIS A 2 27.41 -17.84 -14.06
N ARG A 3 28.35 -17.52 -13.17
CA ARG A 3 28.31 -16.35 -12.28
C ARG A 3 29.61 -15.56 -12.39
N LEU A 4 29.56 -14.31 -11.98
CA LEU A 4 30.72 -13.44 -11.86
C LEU A 4 30.53 -12.41 -10.73
N GLN A 5 31.63 -11.91 -10.18
CA GLN A 5 31.65 -10.74 -9.31
C GLN A 5 32.82 -9.83 -9.66
N ALA A 6 32.61 -8.52 -9.59
CA ALA A 6 33.67 -7.52 -9.71
C ALA A 6 34.09 -7.06 -8.31
N GLY A 7 35.40 -6.94 -8.07
CA GLY A 7 35.94 -6.57 -6.76
C GLY A 7 37.46 -6.43 -6.75
N HIS A 8 38.05 -6.39 -5.56
CA HIS A 8 39.49 -6.31 -5.32
C HIS A 8 39.95 -7.58 -4.59
N PHE A 9 40.38 -8.59 -5.33
CA PHE A 9 40.57 -9.95 -4.79
C PHE A 9 42.01 -10.21 -4.35
N THR A 10 42.98 -9.86 -5.19
CA THR A 10 44.42 -10.05 -4.92
C THR A 10 45.18 -8.72 -4.89
N ARG A 11 44.55 -7.63 -5.34
CA ARG A 11 45.10 -6.26 -5.36
C ARG A 11 43.98 -5.23 -5.32
N SER A 12 44.30 -4.00 -4.88
CA SER A 12 43.32 -2.93 -4.64
C SER A 12 43.42 -1.72 -5.57
N ASP A 13 44.40 -1.67 -6.47
CA ASP A 13 44.66 -0.54 -7.38
C ASP A 13 43.88 -0.62 -8.71
N VAL A 14 43.31 -1.79 -9.01
CA VAL A 14 42.42 -2.05 -10.16
C VAL A 14 41.29 -2.97 -9.74
N VAL A 15 40.12 -2.82 -10.37
CA VAL A 15 39.00 -3.75 -10.23
C VAL A 15 39.31 -5.03 -11.00
N GLN A 16 39.10 -6.17 -10.36
CA GLN A 16 39.25 -7.52 -10.91
C GLN A 16 37.86 -8.14 -11.09
N VAL A 17 37.77 -9.19 -11.91
CA VAL A 17 36.54 -9.97 -12.11
C VAL A 17 36.80 -11.42 -11.73
N MET A 18 36.03 -11.97 -10.79
CA MET A 18 36.04 -13.39 -10.46
C MET A 18 34.99 -14.10 -11.31
N GLY A 19 35.41 -15.05 -12.15
CA GLY A 19 34.56 -15.90 -12.97
C GLY A 19 34.29 -17.25 -12.30
N LEU A 20 33.02 -17.64 -12.25
CA LEU A 20 32.54 -18.86 -11.60
C LEU A 20 31.70 -19.68 -12.61
N PRO A 21 32.28 -20.64 -13.32
CA PRO A 21 31.54 -21.60 -14.12
C PRO A 21 30.78 -22.58 -13.22
N ILE A 22 29.59 -23.01 -13.64
CA ILE A 22 28.80 -24.00 -12.91
C ILE A 22 29.23 -25.44 -13.23
N ILE A 23 29.55 -25.70 -14.49
CA ILE A 23 30.02 -26.98 -15.02
C ILE A 23 31.22 -26.74 -15.93
N SER A 24 32.12 -27.71 -16.02
CA SER A 24 33.32 -27.68 -16.88
C SER A 24 33.01 -28.05 -18.33
N ALA A 25 32.02 -28.91 -18.54
CA ALA A 25 31.60 -29.40 -19.87
C ALA A 25 30.10 -29.74 -19.89
N SER A 26 29.51 -29.77 -21.08
CA SER A 26 28.09 -30.12 -21.28
C SER A 26 27.77 -31.49 -20.68
N GLY A 27 26.81 -31.53 -19.74
CA GLY A 27 26.36 -32.76 -19.09
C GLY A 27 27.26 -33.26 -17.96
N ASP A 28 28.40 -32.61 -17.68
CA ASP A 28 29.28 -32.96 -16.57
C ASP A 28 28.89 -32.19 -15.30
N PHE A 29 28.12 -32.86 -14.44
CA PHE A 29 27.69 -32.32 -13.14
C PHE A 29 28.55 -32.85 -11.97
N THR A 30 29.66 -33.53 -12.28
CA THR A 30 30.48 -34.24 -11.28
C THR A 30 31.87 -33.65 -11.13
N SER A 31 32.46 -33.16 -12.22
CA SER A 31 33.76 -32.51 -12.18
C SER A 31 33.65 -31.11 -11.58
N ALA A 32 34.69 -30.72 -10.84
CA ALA A 32 34.84 -29.36 -10.41
C ALA A 32 35.10 -28.43 -11.60
N ALA A 33 34.69 -27.16 -11.45
CA ALA A 33 34.96 -26.12 -12.43
C ALA A 33 35.98 -25.10 -11.86
N PRO A 34 36.85 -24.52 -12.71
CA PRO A 34 37.88 -23.61 -12.23
C PRO A 34 37.28 -22.25 -11.83
N ILE A 35 37.75 -21.69 -10.72
CA ILE A 35 37.47 -20.31 -10.31
C ILE A 35 38.57 -19.42 -10.89
N LEU A 36 38.19 -18.50 -11.77
CA LEU A 36 39.09 -17.66 -12.55
C LEU A 36 39.11 -16.22 -12.01
N ILE A 37 40.25 -15.56 -12.06
CA ILE A 37 40.44 -14.15 -11.71
C ILE A 37 40.97 -13.44 -12.95
N PHE A 38 40.18 -12.49 -13.45
CA PHE A 38 40.56 -11.64 -14.57
C PHE A 38 41.03 -10.29 -14.04
N THR A 39 42.25 -9.88 -14.38
CA THR A 39 42.83 -8.60 -13.99
C THR A 39 43.07 -7.72 -15.21
N PRO A 40 42.47 -6.52 -15.30
CA PRO A 40 42.66 -5.65 -16.44
C PRO A 40 44.06 -5.01 -16.45
N THR A 41 44.64 -4.91 -17.65
CA THR A 41 45.81 -4.07 -17.92
C THR A 41 45.38 -2.84 -18.71
N TYR A 42 45.82 -1.65 -18.27
CA TYR A 42 45.49 -0.39 -18.92
C TYR A 42 46.72 0.22 -19.61
N GLY A 43 46.48 0.90 -20.73
CA GLY A 43 47.47 1.79 -21.35
C GLY A 43 47.61 3.12 -20.60
N GLY A 44 48.29 4.10 -21.21
CA GLY A 44 48.51 5.42 -20.62
C GLY A 44 47.24 6.27 -20.41
N ASP A 45 46.14 5.92 -21.08
CA ASP A 45 44.83 6.57 -20.95
C ASP A 45 43.77 5.54 -20.54
N ARG A 46 43.39 5.54 -19.24
CA ARG A 46 42.41 4.61 -18.67
C ARG A 46 40.98 4.81 -19.20
N SER A 47 40.66 5.96 -19.80
CA SER A 47 39.33 6.26 -20.32
C SER A 47 38.94 5.39 -21.52
N LYS A 48 39.94 4.82 -22.21
CA LYS A 48 39.76 3.91 -23.35
C LYS A 48 39.43 2.48 -22.94
N GLY A 49 39.39 2.18 -21.64
CA GLY A 49 39.22 0.83 -21.11
C GLY A 49 40.51 0.01 -21.12
N PRO A 50 40.44 -1.27 -20.69
CA PRO A 50 41.60 -2.15 -20.61
C PRO A 50 42.08 -2.57 -22.01
N THR A 51 43.40 -2.64 -22.20
CA THR A 51 44.01 -3.13 -23.45
C THR A 51 44.10 -4.65 -23.51
N SER A 52 44.13 -5.30 -22.34
CA SER A 52 44.10 -6.76 -22.19
C SER A 52 43.66 -7.13 -20.77
N TRP A 53 43.39 -8.41 -20.55
CA TRP A 53 43.12 -8.97 -19.23
C TRP A 53 44.06 -10.16 -19.00
N SER A 54 44.76 -10.18 -17.87
CA SER A 54 45.44 -11.40 -17.43
C SER A 54 44.44 -12.31 -16.72
N GLU A 55 44.64 -13.60 -16.85
CA GLU A 55 43.81 -14.63 -16.23
C GLU A 55 44.66 -15.45 -15.26
N ASP A 56 44.20 -15.54 -14.01
CA ASP A 56 44.77 -16.40 -12.97
C ASP A 56 43.70 -17.40 -12.50
N THR A 57 44.10 -18.60 -12.08
CA THR A 57 43.17 -19.59 -11.51
C THR A 57 43.31 -19.63 -10.00
N ALA A 58 42.26 -19.22 -9.27
CA ALA A 58 42.22 -19.25 -7.81
C ALA A 58 42.11 -20.69 -7.28
N PHE A 59 41.22 -21.49 -7.90
CA PHE A 59 41.00 -22.89 -7.57
C PHE A 59 40.70 -23.66 -8.86
N ALA A 60 41.51 -24.65 -9.22
CA ALA A 60 41.36 -25.37 -10.48
C ALA A 60 40.29 -26.47 -10.44
N ASP A 61 40.19 -27.19 -9.31
CA ASP A 61 39.52 -28.49 -9.23
C ASP A 61 38.79 -28.73 -7.89
N ARG A 62 38.43 -27.66 -7.17
CA ARG A 62 37.92 -27.76 -5.79
C ARG A 62 36.41 -27.70 -5.63
N PHE A 63 35.73 -26.91 -6.45
CA PHE A 63 34.32 -26.58 -6.23
C PHE A 63 33.45 -27.04 -7.40
N ARG A 64 32.26 -27.55 -7.08
CA ARG A 64 31.29 -28.07 -8.04
C ARG A 64 30.01 -27.25 -7.99
N MET A 65 29.43 -27.03 -9.17
CA MET A 65 28.09 -26.45 -9.30
C MET A 65 27.89 -25.13 -8.55
N ILE A 66 28.87 -24.21 -8.61
CA ILE A 66 28.69 -22.88 -8.01
C ILE A 66 27.55 -22.15 -8.74
N HIS A 67 26.46 -21.93 -8.00
CA HIS A 67 25.22 -21.35 -8.53
C HIS A 67 24.99 -19.91 -8.07
N ASP A 68 25.62 -19.49 -6.98
CA ASP A 68 25.48 -18.13 -6.46
C ASP A 68 26.71 -17.64 -5.73
N VAL A 69 26.82 -16.32 -5.60
CA VAL A 69 28.01 -15.65 -5.09
C VAL A 69 27.69 -14.31 -4.43
N LYS A 70 28.20 -14.12 -3.21
CA LYS A 70 28.14 -12.87 -2.45
C LYS A 70 29.53 -12.29 -2.24
N LEU A 71 29.72 -11.04 -2.65
CA LEU A 71 30.94 -10.27 -2.36
C LEU A 71 30.85 -9.68 -0.95
N LEU A 72 31.95 -9.74 -0.20
CA LEU A 72 32.17 -9.05 1.07
C LEU A 72 33.26 -8.00 0.89
N PRO A 73 32.90 -6.74 0.57
CA PRO A 73 33.88 -5.71 0.25
C PRO A 73 34.79 -5.39 1.44
N ARG A 74 36.10 -5.24 1.19
CA ARG A 74 37.12 -4.84 2.19
C ARG A 74 37.06 -5.64 3.50
N SER A 75 36.71 -6.90 3.39
CA SER A 75 36.52 -7.79 4.54
C SER A 75 37.80 -8.54 4.93
N ASN A 76 38.86 -8.44 4.12
CA ASN A 76 40.19 -9.01 4.35
C ASN A 76 41.26 -7.92 4.20
N GLY A 77 41.15 -6.86 5.01
CA GLY A 77 41.95 -5.65 4.88
C GLY A 77 41.45 -4.79 3.72
N ASN A 78 42.33 -4.47 2.77
CA ASN A 78 41.94 -3.74 1.54
C ASN A 78 41.40 -4.65 0.44
N LEU A 79 41.36 -5.96 0.68
CA LEU A 79 40.85 -6.96 -0.27
C LEU A 79 39.49 -7.47 0.15
N ASP A 80 38.75 -7.97 -0.85
CA ASP A 80 37.43 -8.54 -0.70
C ASP A 80 37.51 -10.04 -0.40
N MET A 81 36.52 -10.54 0.33
CA MET A 81 36.25 -11.98 0.42
C MET A 81 35.00 -12.32 -0.36
N VAL A 82 34.84 -13.58 -0.72
CA VAL A 82 33.72 -14.05 -1.51
C VAL A 82 33.09 -15.26 -0.86
N VAL A 83 31.76 -15.25 -0.72
CA VAL A 83 30.99 -16.41 -0.27
C VAL A 83 30.30 -17.02 -1.48
N VAL A 84 30.46 -18.33 -1.68
CA VAL A 84 29.88 -19.08 -2.80
C VAL A 84 28.90 -20.14 -2.30
N ALA A 85 27.85 -20.37 -3.07
CA ALA A 85 26.92 -21.49 -2.89
C ALA A 85 27.10 -22.49 -4.04
N GLY A 86 27.37 -23.75 -3.70
CA GLY A 86 27.48 -24.85 -4.65
C GLY A 86 27.29 -26.21 -4.00
N GLN A 87 27.76 -27.27 -4.65
CA GLN A 87 27.56 -28.64 -4.17
C GLN A 87 28.28 -28.93 -2.85
N GLU A 88 29.39 -28.22 -2.57
CA GLU A 88 30.10 -28.27 -1.28
C GLU A 88 29.32 -27.60 -0.13
N GLY A 89 28.21 -26.91 -0.44
CA GLY A 89 27.43 -26.10 0.48
C GLY A 89 27.77 -24.62 0.35
N ILE A 90 28.10 -23.97 1.47
CA ILE A 90 28.46 -22.55 1.55
C ILE A 90 29.95 -22.44 1.86
N GLY A 91 30.72 -21.86 0.95
CA GLY A 91 32.17 -21.68 1.08
C GLY A 91 32.58 -20.22 1.14
N LEU A 92 33.49 -19.86 2.04
CA LEU A 92 34.24 -18.60 2.04
C LEU A 92 35.53 -18.78 1.25
N LEU A 93 35.82 -17.85 0.35
CA LEU A 93 37.06 -17.76 -0.45
C LEU A 93 37.75 -16.43 -0.15
N TRP A 94 39.08 -16.44 0.03
CA TRP A 94 39.88 -15.22 0.18
C TRP A 94 41.33 -15.42 -0.28
N TYR A 95 41.98 -14.33 -0.64
CA TYR A 95 43.42 -14.32 -0.86
C TYR A 95 44.16 -14.07 0.46
N ASP A 96 44.95 -15.04 0.93
CA ASP A 96 45.78 -14.90 2.12
C ASP A 96 47.06 -14.14 1.76
N THR A 97 47.13 -12.87 2.14
CA THR A 97 48.28 -11.99 1.85
C THR A 97 49.53 -12.37 2.62
N HIS A 98 49.43 -13.11 3.72
CA HIS A 98 50.59 -13.58 4.47
C HIS A 98 51.24 -14.78 3.79
N LYS A 99 50.42 -15.67 3.22
CA LYS A 99 50.88 -16.86 2.49
C LYS A 99 51.05 -16.64 0.98
N ASN A 100 50.52 -15.53 0.47
CA ASN A 100 50.45 -15.21 -0.94
C ASN A 100 49.76 -16.32 -1.76
N GLU A 101 48.65 -16.85 -1.24
CA GLU A 101 47.88 -17.94 -1.85
C GLU A 101 46.37 -17.78 -1.61
N TRP A 102 45.57 -18.44 -2.44
CA TRP A 102 44.13 -18.55 -2.21
C TRP A 102 43.81 -19.55 -1.10
N SER A 103 42.94 -19.15 -0.19
CA SER A 103 42.46 -19.97 0.92
C SER A 103 40.94 -20.03 0.94
N PHE A 104 40.39 -21.07 1.58
CA PHE A 104 38.95 -21.25 1.70
C PHE A 104 38.53 -21.92 3.01
N ASN A 105 37.26 -21.78 3.37
CA ASN A 105 36.61 -22.51 4.45
C ASN A 105 35.17 -22.89 4.05
N ILE A 106 34.75 -24.12 4.33
CA ILE A 106 33.35 -24.54 4.13
C ILE A 106 32.58 -24.20 5.41
N VAL A 107 31.76 -23.16 5.35
CA VAL A 107 30.95 -22.67 6.47
C VAL A 107 29.86 -23.67 6.84
N GLY A 108 29.25 -24.29 5.82
CA GLY A 108 28.18 -25.25 6.01
C GLY A 108 28.01 -26.14 4.78
N LYS A 109 27.62 -27.41 4.99
CA LYS A 109 27.58 -28.41 3.91
C LYS A 109 26.29 -28.40 3.07
N GLY A 110 25.29 -27.60 3.43
CA GLY A 110 24.03 -27.57 2.70
C GLY A 110 23.13 -28.78 2.92
N LEU A 111 22.25 -29.02 1.94
CA LEU A 111 21.43 -30.22 1.85
C LEU A 111 22.35 -31.44 1.63
N PRO A 112 22.21 -32.52 2.44
CA PRO A 112 23.02 -33.71 2.26
C PRO A 112 22.69 -34.39 0.92
N PRO A 113 23.64 -35.13 0.32
CA PRO A 113 23.35 -35.94 -0.85
C PRO A 113 22.29 -37.01 -0.53
N PRO A 114 21.46 -37.40 -1.51
CA PRO A 114 20.47 -38.46 -1.34
C PRO A 114 21.12 -39.74 -0.79
N SER A 115 20.68 -40.21 0.38
CA SER A 115 21.26 -41.37 1.07
C SER A 115 20.40 -42.64 0.99
N ASP A 116 19.17 -42.56 0.48
CA ASP A 116 18.21 -43.67 0.42
C ASP A 116 17.44 -43.71 -0.92
N SER A 117 16.91 -44.89 -1.24
CA SER A 117 16.03 -45.24 -2.37
C SER A 117 14.76 -44.38 -2.52
N SER A 118 14.35 -43.67 -1.47
CA SER A 118 13.19 -42.76 -1.47
C SER A 118 13.44 -41.42 -2.19
N HIS A 119 14.70 -41.06 -2.46
CA HIS A 119 15.07 -39.83 -3.15
C HIS A 119 15.73 -40.13 -4.50
N PRO A 120 15.44 -39.35 -5.56
CA PRO A 120 16.07 -39.56 -6.85
C PRO A 120 17.60 -39.46 -6.71
N ARG A 121 18.32 -40.51 -7.09
CA ARG A 121 19.81 -40.55 -7.02
C ARG A 121 20.49 -39.40 -7.78
N GLU A 122 19.75 -38.74 -8.66
CA GLU A 122 20.21 -37.63 -9.49
C GLU A 122 19.92 -36.24 -8.90
N ALA A 123 19.30 -36.16 -7.71
CA ALA A 123 18.99 -34.89 -7.06
C ALA A 123 20.26 -34.17 -6.57
N PHE A 124 20.23 -32.84 -6.66
CA PHE A 124 21.35 -32.00 -6.27
C PHE A 124 21.48 -31.89 -4.74
N SER A 125 22.71 -31.72 -4.27
CA SER A 125 23.07 -31.51 -2.86
C SER A 125 23.80 -30.17 -2.67
N GLY A 126 24.06 -29.79 -1.42
CA GLY A 126 24.74 -28.54 -1.09
C GLY A 126 23.78 -27.34 -1.04
N SER A 127 24.21 -26.20 -1.57
CA SER A 127 23.44 -24.95 -1.61
C SER A 127 23.39 -24.37 -3.02
N GLY A 128 22.24 -23.82 -3.40
CA GLY A 128 22.03 -23.15 -4.68
C GLY A 128 21.99 -21.62 -4.58
N GLY A 129 21.80 -21.05 -3.39
CA GLY A 129 21.74 -19.59 -3.20
C GLY A 129 22.29 -19.21 -1.83
N VAL A 130 22.92 -18.03 -1.74
CA VAL A 130 23.46 -17.53 -0.47
C VAL A 130 23.42 -16.01 -0.39
N ASP A 131 23.01 -15.48 0.76
CA ASP A 131 23.29 -14.11 1.13
C ASP A 131 23.55 -13.98 2.64
N ILE A 132 24.18 -12.87 3.05
CA ILE A 132 24.55 -12.57 4.42
C ILE A 132 23.65 -11.45 4.96
N CYS A 133 23.13 -11.65 6.15
CA CYS A 133 22.20 -10.74 6.82
C CYS A 133 22.82 -10.20 8.11
N ARG A 134 22.66 -8.90 8.33
CA ARG A 134 23.14 -8.20 9.53
C ARG A 134 22.24 -8.42 10.73
N VAL A 135 22.84 -8.51 11.91
CA VAL A 135 22.16 -8.52 13.21
C VAL A 135 22.79 -7.45 14.10
N GLY A 136 22.07 -6.35 14.33
CA GLY A 136 22.55 -5.20 15.08
C GLY A 136 23.76 -4.54 14.40
N ASP A 137 24.90 -4.56 15.09
CA ASP A 137 26.20 -4.06 14.64
C ASP A 137 27.09 -5.16 14.01
N ASP A 138 26.53 -6.35 13.78
CA ASP A 138 27.24 -7.48 13.20
C ASP A 138 26.86 -7.70 11.73
N ASP A 139 27.70 -7.21 10.83
CA ASP A 139 27.50 -7.29 9.37
C ASP A 139 27.49 -8.73 8.83
N VAL A 140 27.86 -9.72 9.65
CA VAL A 140 27.78 -11.14 9.33
C VAL A 140 27.09 -11.87 10.49
N GLY A 141 25.83 -11.49 10.74
CA GLY A 141 25.03 -11.99 11.85
C GLY A 141 24.46 -13.39 11.59
N TYR A 142 23.84 -13.60 10.43
CA TYR A 142 23.40 -14.92 9.96
C TYR A 142 23.50 -15.04 8.44
N ILE A 143 23.46 -16.27 7.92
CA ILE A 143 23.52 -16.56 6.48
C ILE A 143 22.18 -17.15 6.04
N ALA A 144 21.57 -16.61 5.00
CA ALA A 144 20.35 -17.16 4.39
C ALA A 144 20.73 -17.98 3.15
N ALA A 145 20.05 -19.11 2.94
CA ALA A 145 20.37 -20.03 1.86
C ALA A 145 19.14 -20.74 1.27
N CYS A 146 19.21 -21.00 -0.03
CA CYS A 146 18.30 -21.89 -0.76
C CYS A 146 19.06 -23.18 -1.12
N GLU A 147 18.49 -24.34 -0.81
CA GLU A 147 19.20 -25.62 -0.92
C GLU A 147 18.38 -26.66 -1.71
N ALA A 148 18.98 -27.39 -2.66
CA ALA A 148 20.29 -27.24 -3.31
C ALA A 148 20.21 -26.39 -4.59
N PHE A 149 20.97 -26.73 -5.66
CA PHE A 149 20.78 -26.15 -7.00
C PHE A 149 19.31 -26.29 -7.43
N HIS A 150 18.65 -25.15 -7.61
CA HIS A 150 17.22 -25.05 -7.91
C HIS A 150 16.39 -25.94 -6.97
N GLY A 151 16.62 -25.83 -5.66
CA GLY A 151 16.01 -26.71 -4.68
C GLY A 151 14.63 -26.26 -4.20
N HIS A 152 14.24 -26.79 -3.03
CA HIS A 152 12.95 -26.53 -2.38
C HIS A 152 13.09 -26.22 -0.87
N ILE A 153 14.31 -26.26 -0.33
CA ILE A 153 14.59 -26.02 1.09
C ILE A 153 15.12 -24.61 1.28
N VAL A 154 14.53 -23.87 2.24
CA VAL A 154 15.10 -22.62 2.75
C VAL A 154 15.74 -22.90 4.10
N SER A 155 16.99 -22.49 4.25
CA SER A 155 17.73 -22.67 5.49
C SER A 155 18.46 -21.39 5.88
N VAL A 156 18.82 -21.31 7.16
CA VAL A 156 19.71 -20.28 7.68
C VAL A 156 20.87 -20.93 8.43
N TYR A 157 22.03 -20.27 8.43
CA TYR A 157 23.16 -20.64 9.26
C TYR A 157 23.28 -19.61 10.36
N VAL A 158 23.08 -20.08 11.58
CA VAL A 158 23.08 -19.28 12.79
C VAL A 158 24.46 -19.32 13.40
N LYS A 159 24.98 -18.15 13.72
CA LYS A 159 26.27 -17.99 14.37
C LYS A 159 26.19 -18.26 15.87
N SER A 160 27.18 -18.96 16.43
CA SER A 160 27.30 -19.20 17.86
C SER A 160 27.64 -17.90 18.61
N SER A 161 27.25 -17.82 19.88
CA SER A 161 27.43 -16.60 20.69
C SER A 161 28.88 -16.26 21.01
N ASP A 162 29.79 -17.23 20.93
CA ASP A 162 31.23 -17.10 21.14
C ASP A 162 32.01 -16.74 19.87
N ALA A 163 31.35 -16.74 18.71
CA ALA A 163 31.99 -16.39 17.45
C ALA A 163 32.28 -14.87 17.36
N PRO A 164 33.36 -14.46 16.65
CA PRO A 164 33.62 -13.05 16.43
C PRO A 164 32.54 -12.39 15.55
N LYS A 165 32.39 -11.07 15.69
CA LYS A 165 31.55 -10.29 14.77
C LYS A 165 32.21 -10.17 13.39
N GLY A 166 31.38 -10.04 12.37
CA GLY A 166 31.82 -9.75 11.02
C GLY A 166 32.50 -10.93 10.30
N PRO A 167 33.17 -10.65 9.17
CA PRO A 167 33.59 -11.66 8.22
C PRO A 167 34.63 -12.67 8.72
N SER A 168 35.36 -12.37 9.79
CA SER A 168 36.34 -13.29 10.39
C SER A 168 35.69 -14.58 10.91
N SER A 169 34.43 -14.51 11.34
CA SER A 169 33.64 -15.68 11.78
C SER A 169 33.44 -16.73 10.69
N LEU A 170 33.48 -16.34 9.42
CA LEU A 170 33.30 -17.25 8.29
C LEU A 170 34.53 -18.14 8.05
N LYS A 171 35.68 -17.84 8.66
CA LYS A 171 36.91 -18.65 8.55
C LYS A 171 36.87 -19.91 9.43
N THR A 172 35.87 -20.07 10.29
CA THR A 172 35.76 -21.20 11.22
C THR A 172 34.37 -21.80 11.19
N SER A 173 34.24 -23.02 10.65
CA SER A 173 32.96 -23.69 10.43
C SER A 173 32.21 -24.06 11.72
N SER A 174 32.92 -24.32 12.83
CA SER A 174 32.30 -24.69 14.11
C SER A 174 31.45 -23.59 14.74
N TYR A 175 31.58 -22.34 14.27
CA TYR A 175 30.73 -21.24 14.71
C TYR A 175 29.33 -21.25 14.10
N TRP A 176 29.10 -22.07 13.06
CA TRP A 176 27.88 -21.98 12.25
C TRP A 176 27.04 -23.25 12.36
N THR A 177 25.76 -23.07 12.67
CA THR A 177 24.78 -24.16 12.75
C THR A 177 23.69 -23.97 11.72
N ARG A 178 23.51 -24.96 10.84
CA ARG A 178 22.43 -24.99 9.84
C ARG A 178 21.08 -25.23 10.52
N LYS A 179 20.07 -24.45 10.14
CA LYS A 179 18.65 -24.63 10.50
C LYS A 179 17.78 -24.57 9.26
N VAL A 180 16.96 -25.59 9.04
CA VAL A 180 15.90 -25.54 8.01
C VAL A 180 14.76 -24.72 8.57
N ILE A 181 14.27 -23.74 7.80
CA ILE A 181 13.17 -22.88 8.22
C ILE A 181 11.94 -23.02 7.34
N ASP A 182 12.08 -23.55 6.12
CA ASP A 182 10.96 -23.81 5.22
C ASP A 182 11.28 -24.92 4.21
N ASP A 183 10.22 -25.59 3.76
CA ASP A 183 10.22 -26.68 2.80
C ASP A 183 9.05 -26.47 1.82
N TYR A 184 9.39 -26.21 0.56
CA TYR A 184 8.42 -25.96 -0.50
C TYR A 184 7.84 -27.26 -1.08
N GLY A 185 8.03 -28.40 -0.44
CA GLY A 185 7.56 -29.72 -0.87
C GLY A 185 8.47 -30.39 -1.89
N PRO A 186 8.04 -31.51 -2.49
CA PRO A 186 8.91 -32.37 -3.29
C PRO A 186 9.43 -31.66 -4.54
N LEU A 187 10.60 -32.14 -5.00
CA LEU A 187 11.17 -31.79 -6.30
C LEU A 187 10.23 -32.28 -7.42
N ASP A 188 10.20 -31.54 -8.52
CA ASP A 188 9.57 -31.93 -9.76
C ASP A 188 10.39 -33.01 -10.46
N THR A 189 9.80 -34.18 -10.60
CA THR A 189 10.42 -35.36 -11.21
C THR A 189 10.10 -35.50 -12.70
N THR A 190 9.42 -34.53 -13.32
CA THR A 190 9.13 -34.56 -14.77
C THR A 190 10.35 -34.24 -15.62
N ALA A 191 11.31 -33.48 -15.06
CA ALA A 191 12.60 -33.23 -15.68
C ALA A 191 13.55 -34.42 -15.47
N THR A 192 14.51 -34.60 -16.39
CA THR A 192 15.56 -35.63 -16.30
C THR A 192 16.35 -35.55 -15.00
N ARG A 193 16.57 -34.34 -14.46
CA ARG A 193 17.11 -34.13 -13.11
C ARG A 193 16.12 -33.35 -12.26
N PRO A 194 15.71 -33.85 -11.09
CA PRO A 194 14.69 -33.20 -10.28
C PRO A 194 15.12 -31.86 -9.71
N THR A 195 14.25 -30.85 -9.85
CA THR A 195 14.44 -29.49 -9.33
C THR A 195 13.16 -28.97 -8.65
N GLY A 196 13.27 -27.92 -7.87
CA GLY A 196 12.22 -27.24 -7.15
C GLY A 196 12.13 -25.77 -7.52
N PRO A 197 11.34 -24.97 -6.77
CA PRO A 197 11.01 -23.62 -7.19
C PRO A 197 12.09 -22.57 -6.86
N LEU A 198 13.07 -22.85 -6.01
CA LEU A 198 13.93 -21.80 -5.42
C LEU A 198 15.13 -21.47 -6.30
N HIS A 199 15.37 -20.20 -6.62
CA HIS A 199 16.51 -19.81 -7.47
C HIS A 199 17.52 -18.88 -6.81
N HIS A 200 17.07 -17.94 -5.99
CA HIS A 200 17.91 -16.87 -5.45
C HIS A 200 17.42 -16.44 -4.07
N VAL A 201 18.35 -16.00 -3.23
CA VAL A 201 18.09 -15.40 -1.93
C VAL A 201 18.81 -14.06 -1.86
N MET A 202 18.22 -13.07 -1.19
CA MET A 202 18.84 -11.76 -1.04
C MET A 202 18.46 -11.13 0.30
N ALA A 203 19.42 -10.57 1.01
CA ALA A 203 19.20 -9.81 2.24
C ALA A 203 18.38 -8.54 1.96
N VAL A 204 17.46 -8.21 2.86
CA VAL A 204 16.55 -7.08 2.77
C VAL A 204 16.69 -6.23 4.04
N PRO A 205 17.39 -5.09 3.97
CA PRO A 205 17.49 -4.18 5.10
C PRO A 205 16.16 -3.43 5.26
N LEU A 206 15.30 -3.95 6.13
CA LEU A 206 14.06 -3.26 6.48
C LEU A 206 14.38 -2.04 7.36
N ALA A 207 13.63 -0.96 7.16
CA ALA A 207 13.81 0.24 7.96
C ALA A 207 13.50 -0.06 9.44
N LYS A 208 14.32 0.49 10.35
CA LYS A 208 14.07 0.50 11.80
C LYS A 208 14.01 -0.87 12.49
N VAL A 209 14.49 -1.94 11.84
CA VAL A 209 14.73 -3.23 12.51
C VAL A 209 16.22 -3.45 12.73
N ALA A 210 16.56 -4.00 13.90
CA ALA A 210 17.96 -4.33 14.22
C ALA A 210 18.47 -5.52 13.40
N THR A 211 17.58 -6.41 12.98
CA THR A 211 17.94 -7.63 12.26
C THR A 211 17.37 -7.58 10.86
N GLU A 212 18.23 -7.76 9.85
CA GLU A 212 17.80 -7.76 8.45
C GLU A 212 16.93 -8.97 8.16
N ALA A 213 15.94 -8.78 7.29
CA ALA A 213 15.16 -9.86 6.69
C ALA A 213 15.89 -10.40 5.46
N PHE A 214 15.34 -11.43 4.83
CA PHE A 214 15.77 -11.84 3.49
C PHE A 214 14.59 -12.26 2.63
N ALA A 215 14.74 -12.11 1.32
CA ALA A 215 13.75 -12.51 0.33
C ALA A 215 14.24 -13.71 -0.48
N VAL A 216 13.30 -14.56 -0.88
CA VAL A 216 13.55 -15.75 -1.70
C VAL A 216 12.76 -15.65 -3.00
N ALA A 217 13.44 -15.86 -4.13
CA ALA A 217 12.86 -15.89 -5.47
C ALA A 217 12.38 -17.30 -5.83
N CYS A 218 11.09 -17.43 -6.14
CA CYS A 218 10.47 -18.68 -6.55
C CYS A 218 10.08 -18.63 -8.04
N MET A 219 10.68 -19.51 -8.85
CA MET A 219 10.56 -19.56 -10.30
C MET A 219 9.17 -19.98 -10.77
N GLY A 220 8.50 -20.90 -10.05
CA GLY A 220 7.13 -21.32 -10.37
C GLY A 220 6.90 -22.78 -10.74
N VAL A 221 7.76 -23.69 -10.30
CA VAL A 221 7.53 -25.14 -10.45
C VAL A 221 6.28 -25.56 -9.67
N GLN A 222 5.33 -26.25 -10.32
CA GLN A 222 4.05 -26.71 -9.73
C GLN A 222 3.26 -25.61 -8.99
N SER A 223 3.08 -24.43 -9.61
CA SER A 223 2.38 -23.24 -9.04
C SER A 223 3.07 -22.56 -7.84
N LYS A 224 4.27 -23.02 -7.43
CA LYS A 224 5.04 -22.44 -6.34
C LYS A 224 5.92 -21.32 -6.85
N GLN A 225 5.30 -20.16 -7.08
CA GLN A 225 5.95 -18.97 -7.60
C GLN A 225 5.73 -17.75 -6.69
N GLY A 226 6.58 -16.74 -6.85
CA GLY A 226 6.50 -15.52 -6.06
C GLY A 226 7.84 -15.03 -5.54
N VAL A 227 7.74 -13.97 -4.76
CA VAL A 227 8.79 -13.54 -3.84
C VAL A 227 8.24 -13.68 -2.42
N TYR A 228 9.01 -14.34 -1.55
CA TYR A 228 8.68 -14.50 -0.14
C TYR A 228 9.73 -13.81 0.71
N LEU A 229 9.29 -12.93 1.60
CA LEU A 229 10.11 -12.25 2.61
C LEU A 229 10.06 -13.03 3.92
N TYR A 230 11.21 -13.29 4.52
CA TYR A 230 11.38 -13.95 5.80
C TYR A 230 11.87 -12.91 6.82
N GLU A 231 10.97 -12.51 7.72
CA GLU A 231 11.24 -11.54 8.77
C GLU A 231 11.63 -12.26 10.06
N PRO A 232 12.85 -12.08 10.59
CA PRO A 232 13.28 -12.74 11.81
C PRO A 232 12.58 -12.14 13.03
N PHE A 233 12.06 -13.02 13.89
CA PHE A 233 11.68 -12.63 15.26
C PHE A 233 12.50 -13.38 16.32
N ASN A 234 13.21 -14.44 15.94
CA ASN A 234 14.25 -15.07 16.75
C ASN A 234 15.22 -15.86 15.85
N VAL A 235 16.34 -15.23 15.48
CA VAL A 235 17.36 -15.83 14.59
C VAL A 235 18.05 -17.02 15.24
N THR A 236 18.37 -16.94 16.54
CA THR A 236 19.07 -18.00 17.27
C THR A 236 18.32 -19.33 17.20
N ASP A 237 16.99 -19.29 17.32
CA ASP A 237 16.13 -20.46 17.20
C ASP A 237 15.78 -20.83 15.77
N GLY A 238 16.04 -19.96 14.79
CA GLY A 238 15.64 -20.15 13.39
C GLY A 238 14.17 -19.83 13.14
N LYS A 239 13.59 -18.88 13.87
CA LYS A 239 12.17 -18.52 13.77
C LYS A 239 11.97 -17.23 12.96
N PHE A 240 11.21 -17.38 11.89
CA PHE A 240 10.92 -16.32 10.90
C PHE A 240 9.43 -16.26 10.59
N LYS A 241 8.92 -15.07 10.32
CA LYS A 241 7.60 -14.84 9.74
C LYS A 241 7.77 -14.80 8.22
N LYS A 242 7.03 -15.65 7.51
CA LYS A 242 6.99 -15.69 6.05
C LYS A 242 5.87 -14.80 5.52
N VAL A 243 6.22 -13.85 4.66
CA VAL A 243 5.29 -12.91 4.02
C VAL A 243 5.41 -13.04 2.51
N ARG A 244 4.29 -13.22 1.80
CA ARG A 244 4.29 -13.22 0.34
C ARG A 244 4.28 -11.78 -0.16
N VAL A 245 5.34 -11.39 -0.87
CA VAL A 245 5.48 -10.06 -1.47
C VAL A 245 4.70 -9.98 -2.78
N THR A 246 4.92 -10.95 -3.66
CA THR A 246 4.19 -11.10 -4.93
C THR A 246 3.90 -12.56 -5.23
N GLY A 247 2.84 -12.80 -6.02
CA GLY A 247 2.45 -14.12 -6.52
C GLY A 247 2.97 -14.47 -7.91
N GLU A 248 3.78 -13.61 -8.49
CA GLU A 248 4.33 -13.72 -9.84
C GLU A 248 5.69 -14.44 -9.86
N SER A 249 6.06 -15.07 -10.98
CA SER A 249 7.37 -15.75 -11.09
C SER A 249 8.56 -14.81 -10.78
N ALA A 250 9.56 -15.32 -10.05
CA ALA A 250 10.81 -14.64 -9.79
C ALA A 250 12.02 -15.57 -9.91
N GLY A 251 12.98 -15.22 -10.75
CA GLY A 251 14.28 -15.88 -10.89
C GLY A 251 15.43 -15.13 -10.20
N ARG A 252 15.41 -13.80 -10.20
CA ARG A 252 16.46 -12.98 -9.57
C ARG A 252 15.83 -11.84 -8.80
N LEU A 253 16.50 -11.43 -7.73
CA LEU A 253 16.10 -10.29 -6.89
C LEU A 253 17.19 -9.23 -6.96
N ALA A 254 16.77 -7.97 -6.84
CA ALA A 254 17.62 -6.83 -6.51
C ALA A 254 16.90 -5.97 -5.47
N VAL A 255 17.64 -5.47 -4.48
CA VAL A 255 17.09 -4.68 -3.37
C VAL A 255 17.76 -3.32 -3.36
N ALA A 256 16.96 -2.27 -3.46
CA ALA A 256 17.38 -0.87 -3.41
C ALA A 256 16.16 0.02 -3.15
N ASP A 257 16.38 1.30 -2.84
CA ASP A 257 15.32 2.32 -2.85
C ASP A 257 15.04 2.75 -4.29
N TYR A 258 14.15 2.02 -4.97
CA TYR A 258 13.72 2.33 -6.34
C TYR A 258 12.58 3.35 -6.38
N SER A 259 11.82 3.46 -5.29
CA SER A 259 10.66 4.32 -5.12
C SER A 259 11.00 5.72 -4.60
N GLY A 260 12.24 5.94 -4.14
CA GLY A 260 12.66 7.20 -3.53
C GLY A 260 12.01 7.45 -2.16
N THR A 261 11.50 6.40 -1.51
CA THR A 261 10.82 6.51 -0.21
C THR A 261 11.76 6.36 0.98
N ASN A 262 13.07 6.28 0.74
CA ASN A 262 14.08 5.95 1.74
C ASN A 262 13.80 4.61 2.44
N ARG A 263 13.13 3.71 1.71
CA ARG A 263 12.82 2.33 2.10
C ARG A 263 13.30 1.40 1.00
N MET A 264 13.60 0.17 1.36
CA MET A 264 14.05 -0.82 0.39
C MET A 264 12.86 -1.40 -0.37
N ASP A 265 12.95 -1.39 -1.70
CA ASP A 265 12.06 -2.11 -2.60
C ASP A 265 12.74 -3.41 -3.07
N ILE A 266 11.95 -4.43 -3.41
CA ILE A 266 12.43 -5.66 -4.05
C ILE A 266 12.06 -5.63 -5.53
N ALA A 267 13.05 -5.44 -6.39
CA ALA A 267 12.93 -5.70 -7.82
C ALA A 267 13.07 -7.21 -8.09
N SER A 268 12.16 -7.77 -8.88
CA SER A 268 12.16 -9.19 -9.26
C SER A 268 11.98 -9.36 -10.76
N LEU A 269 12.72 -10.28 -11.37
CA LEU A 269 12.61 -10.64 -12.79
C LEU A 269 12.01 -12.05 -12.93
N SER A 270 10.99 -12.24 -13.76
CA SER A 270 10.41 -13.58 -14.04
C SER A 270 11.47 -14.58 -14.47
N TYR A 271 11.35 -15.83 -14.02
CA TYR A 271 12.23 -16.89 -14.51
C TYR A 271 11.69 -17.46 -15.83
N TYR A 272 12.39 -17.21 -16.93
CA TYR A 272 11.97 -17.68 -18.25
C TYR A 272 13.19 -18.08 -19.09
N VAL A 273 13.48 -19.38 -19.11
CA VAL A 273 14.60 -19.97 -19.86
C VAL A 273 14.09 -21.11 -20.75
N PRO A 274 13.84 -20.83 -22.05
CA PRO A 274 13.39 -21.84 -23.00
C PRO A 274 14.33 -23.05 -23.04
N GLY A 275 13.76 -24.26 -23.07
CA GLY A 275 14.52 -25.51 -23.04
C GLY A 275 15.00 -25.95 -21.65
N TYR A 276 14.73 -25.15 -20.60
CA TYR A 276 14.98 -25.52 -19.21
C TYR A 276 13.71 -25.41 -18.36
N PHE A 277 13.30 -24.18 -18.01
CA PHE A 277 12.06 -23.90 -17.31
C PHE A 277 11.55 -22.52 -17.72
N THR A 278 10.30 -22.48 -18.17
CA THR A 278 9.58 -21.24 -18.45
C THR A 278 8.50 -21.09 -17.41
N GLY A 279 8.62 -20.06 -16.56
CA GLY A 279 7.52 -19.65 -15.70
C GLY A 279 6.26 -19.34 -16.53
N PRO A 280 5.08 -19.33 -15.89
CA PRO A 280 3.82 -19.08 -16.59
C PRO A 280 3.74 -17.66 -17.18
N ASP A 281 4.50 -16.73 -16.61
CA ASP A 281 4.51 -15.32 -17.01
C ASP A 281 5.64 -15.05 -18.00
N PRO A 282 5.45 -14.16 -18.98
CA PRO A 282 6.55 -13.71 -19.83
C PRO A 282 7.65 -13.02 -19.00
N PRO A 283 8.87 -12.85 -19.57
CA PRO A 283 9.93 -12.09 -18.92
C PRO A 283 9.46 -10.69 -18.54
N GLN A 284 9.34 -10.42 -17.23
CA GLN A 284 8.88 -9.14 -16.70
C GLN A 284 9.70 -8.74 -15.47
N LEU A 285 10.11 -7.47 -15.43
CA LEU A 285 10.70 -6.83 -14.26
C LEU A 285 9.59 -6.16 -13.45
N ARG A 286 9.54 -6.43 -12.14
CA ARG A 286 8.56 -5.85 -11.21
C ARG A 286 9.29 -5.24 -10.03
N ILE A 287 8.84 -4.10 -9.54
CA ILE A 287 9.39 -3.45 -8.35
C ILE A 287 8.32 -3.52 -7.28
N ASN A 288 8.57 -4.28 -6.21
CA ASN A 288 7.62 -4.45 -5.12
C ASN A 288 8.12 -3.66 -3.91
N THR A 289 7.35 -2.67 -3.46
CA THR A 289 7.72 -1.92 -2.26
C THR A 289 7.59 -2.79 -1.02
N VAL A 290 8.69 -2.91 -0.26
CA VAL A 290 8.70 -3.65 0.99
C VAL A 290 8.30 -2.69 2.11
N GLY A 291 7.22 -3.02 2.81
CA GLY A 291 6.73 -2.17 3.89
C GLY A 291 5.46 -2.73 4.50
N ASN A 292 4.99 -2.05 5.55
CA ASN A 292 3.76 -2.41 6.22
C ASN A 292 2.60 -2.27 5.22
N ARG A 293 2.03 -3.39 4.76
CA ARG A 293 0.81 -3.38 3.91
C ARG A 293 -0.34 -2.63 4.58
N GLU A 294 -0.37 -2.61 5.91
CA GLU A 294 -1.35 -1.86 6.68
C GLU A 294 -1.16 -0.35 6.59
N ALA A 295 -0.03 0.14 6.06
CA ALA A 295 0.28 1.56 5.84
C ALA A 295 -0.07 2.06 4.42
N GLN A 296 -0.61 1.19 3.55
CA GLN A 296 -0.92 1.50 2.15
C GLN A 296 -2.43 1.67 1.91
N PHE A 297 -2.81 2.41 0.86
CA PHE A 297 -4.19 2.42 0.38
C PHE A 297 -4.46 1.23 -0.53
N TRP A 298 -5.67 0.69 -0.45
CA TRP A 298 -6.18 -0.34 -1.35
C TRP A 298 -7.55 0.07 -1.86
N ALA A 299 -7.79 -0.09 -3.16
CA ALA A 299 -9.11 0.17 -3.70
C ALA A 299 -9.55 -1.00 -4.58
N SER A 300 -10.78 -1.44 -4.37
CA SER A 300 -11.40 -2.52 -5.14
C SER A 300 -12.74 -2.07 -5.67
N ARG A 301 -13.03 -2.45 -6.91
CA ARG A 301 -14.33 -2.21 -7.52
C ARG A 301 -15.35 -3.12 -6.85
N LEU A 302 -16.49 -2.56 -6.46
CA LEU A 302 -17.68 -3.34 -6.17
C LEU A 302 -18.47 -3.48 -7.48
N GLU A 303 -19.65 -2.89 -7.57
CA GLU A 303 -20.37 -2.76 -8.85
C GLU A 303 -20.18 -1.35 -9.43
N ASN A 304 -20.99 -0.41 -8.91
CA ASN A 304 -20.99 1.01 -9.24
C ASN A 304 -20.33 1.86 -8.15
N GLU A 305 -19.68 1.22 -7.19
CA GLU A 305 -19.04 1.83 -6.03
C GLU A 305 -17.62 1.30 -5.86
N VAL A 306 -16.85 1.98 -5.01
CA VAL A 306 -15.50 1.57 -4.65
C VAL A 306 -15.44 1.19 -3.19
N LEU A 307 -14.79 0.07 -2.88
CA LEU A 307 -14.31 -0.23 -1.54
C LEU A 307 -12.89 0.30 -1.40
N LEU A 308 -12.72 1.37 -0.64
CA LEU A 308 -11.44 1.97 -0.30
C LEU A 308 -11.02 1.54 1.11
N ARG A 309 -9.91 0.81 1.22
CA ARG A 309 -9.27 0.49 2.49
C ARG A 309 -8.07 1.41 2.72
N ILE A 310 -7.99 1.93 3.93
CA ILE A 310 -7.01 2.93 4.32
C ILE A 310 -6.20 2.45 5.52
N PRO A 311 -4.97 2.95 5.69
CA PRO A 311 -4.19 2.65 6.87
C PRO A 311 -4.83 3.23 8.13
N ARG A 312 -4.70 2.53 9.26
CA ARG A 312 -5.03 3.11 10.56
C ARG A 312 -3.99 4.19 10.88
N PRO A 313 -4.35 5.35 11.47
CA PRO A 313 -3.37 6.34 11.86
C PRO A 313 -2.18 5.79 12.66
N THR A 314 -2.44 4.83 13.55
CA THR A 314 -1.42 4.18 14.39
C THR A 314 -0.52 3.19 13.66
N SER A 315 -0.87 2.75 12.44
CA SER A 315 -0.04 1.86 11.63
C SER A 315 1.00 2.60 10.78
N LEU A 316 0.87 3.93 10.69
CA LEU A 316 1.82 4.80 9.99
C LEU A 316 3.03 5.12 10.87
N ASP A 317 4.18 5.34 10.22
CA ASP A 317 5.34 5.91 10.90
C ASP A 317 4.99 7.28 11.53
N PRO A 318 5.52 7.64 12.71
CA PRO A 318 5.23 8.91 13.38
C PRO A 318 5.49 10.17 12.52
N ASP A 319 6.42 10.06 11.56
CA ASP A 319 6.81 11.10 10.61
C ASP A 319 6.26 10.87 9.19
N ALA A 320 5.32 9.94 8.99
CA ALA A 320 4.68 9.72 7.69
C ALA A 320 3.31 10.39 7.60
N MET A 321 2.88 10.69 6.39
CA MET A 321 1.51 11.07 6.06
C MET A 321 1.11 10.26 4.84
N ALA A 322 -0.07 9.66 4.89
CA ALA A 322 -0.63 8.97 3.72
C ALA A 322 -1.73 9.85 3.11
N SER A 323 -1.71 10.04 1.80
CA SER A 323 -2.73 10.80 1.08
C SER A 323 -3.11 10.09 -0.22
N LEU A 324 -4.41 10.09 -0.54
CA LEU A 324 -4.94 9.51 -1.77
C LEU A 324 -6.04 10.41 -2.36
N PRO A 325 -5.81 11.08 -3.51
CA PRO A 325 -6.90 11.68 -4.26
C PRO A 325 -7.85 10.58 -4.75
N PHE A 326 -9.16 10.78 -4.62
CA PHE A 326 -10.12 9.73 -4.96
C PHE A 326 -11.28 10.19 -5.85
N TRP A 327 -11.72 11.44 -5.75
CA TRP A 327 -12.86 11.93 -6.53
C TRP A 327 -12.67 13.39 -6.93
N THR A 328 -12.71 13.69 -8.22
CA THR A 328 -12.86 15.06 -8.70
C THR A 328 -14.34 15.34 -8.95
N LEU A 329 -14.91 16.23 -8.15
CA LEU A 329 -16.33 16.54 -8.09
C LEU A 329 -16.56 18.06 -8.06
N ALA A 330 -17.41 18.58 -8.95
CA ALA A 330 -17.81 19.99 -8.99
C ALA A 330 -16.62 20.97 -8.95
N GLY A 331 -15.63 20.71 -9.80
CA GLY A 331 -14.40 21.50 -9.93
C GLY A 331 -13.40 21.38 -8.77
N LYS A 332 -13.59 20.40 -7.87
CA LYS A 332 -12.73 20.19 -6.70
C LYS A 332 -12.23 18.76 -6.67
N THR A 333 -10.98 18.55 -6.26
CA THR A 333 -10.43 17.20 -6.02
C THR A 333 -10.50 16.92 -4.52
N LEU A 334 -11.11 15.79 -4.19
CA LEU A 334 -11.22 15.24 -2.85
C LEU A 334 -10.11 14.22 -2.65
N ALA A 335 -9.37 14.34 -1.55
CA ALA A 335 -8.33 13.40 -1.16
C ALA A 335 -8.51 12.94 0.28
N ILE A 336 -8.36 11.64 0.55
CA ILE A 336 -8.28 11.12 1.92
C ILE A 336 -6.87 11.35 2.42
N VAL A 337 -6.74 11.93 3.60
CA VAL A 337 -5.47 12.12 4.31
C VAL A 337 -5.52 11.40 5.65
N VAL A 338 -4.48 10.62 5.94
CA VAL A 338 -4.28 9.90 7.21
C VAL A 338 -3.05 10.47 7.91
N LEU A 339 -3.24 10.94 9.15
CA LEU A 339 -2.18 11.49 10.00
C LEU A 339 -2.01 10.62 11.26
N PRO A 340 -0.78 10.16 11.58
CA PRO A 340 -0.47 9.48 12.84
C PRO A 340 -0.81 10.33 14.06
N PRO A 341 -0.92 9.73 15.26
CA PRO A 341 -1.10 10.45 16.52
C PRO A 341 -0.14 11.63 16.72
N HIS A 342 -0.69 12.77 17.16
CA HIS A 342 0.03 13.99 17.50
C HIS A 342 0.88 14.63 16.39
N GLN A 343 0.80 14.13 15.17
CA GLN A 343 1.60 14.64 14.05
C GLN A 343 1.11 16.01 13.60
N ARG A 344 2.04 16.93 13.33
CA ARG A 344 1.76 18.23 12.72
C ARG A 344 2.24 18.30 11.27
N ARG A 345 1.41 18.79 10.36
CA ARG A 345 1.72 18.99 8.94
C ARG A 345 1.24 20.34 8.43
N ILE A 346 1.97 20.91 7.47
CA ILE A 346 1.53 22.07 6.69
C ILE A 346 0.80 21.51 5.47
N LEU A 347 -0.44 21.94 5.26
CA LEU A 347 -1.21 21.56 4.08
C LEU A 347 -0.70 22.28 2.84
N GLU A 348 -0.84 21.64 1.68
CA GLU A 348 -0.56 22.28 0.40
C GLU A 348 -1.48 23.50 0.18
N SER A 349 -0.96 24.55 -0.46
CA SER A 349 -1.69 25.81 -0.67
C SER A 349 -2.96 25.68 -1.51
N GLY A 350 -3.09 24.60 -2.29
CA GLY A 350 -4.29 24.30 -3.08
C GLY A 350 -5.45 23.73 -2.27
N ILE A 351 -5.21 23.25 -1.03
CA ILE A 351 -6.26 22.75 -0.14
C ILE A 351 -6.99 23.94 0.48
N VAL A 352 -8.30 23.99 0.27
CA VAL A 352 -9.16 25.11 0.70
C VAL A 352 -10.12 24.75 1.82
N ALA A 353 -10.34 23.47 2.08
CA ALA A 353 -11.19 22.98 3.17
C ALA A 353 -10.84 21.56 3.60
N ILE A 354 -11.24 21.18 4.82
CA ILE A 354 -11.10 19.81 5.34
C ILE A 354 -12.38 19.31 6.03
N LYS A 355 -12.71 18.03 5.85
CA LYS A 355 -13.81 17.34 6.54
C LYS A 355 -13.26 16.13 7.27
N VAL A 356 -13.33 16.10 8.60
CA VAL A 356 -12.84 14.96 9.40
C VAL A 356 -13.83 13.80 9.31
N ILE A 357 -13.31 12.58 9.18
CA ILE A 357 -14.08 11.33 9.14
C ILE A 357 -13.63 10.31 10.21
N PHE A 358 -12.47 10.52 10.85
CA PHE A 358 -12.03 9.77 12.01
C PHE A 358 -11.09 10.63 12.88
N GLY A 359 -11.19 10.48 14.20
CA GLY A 359 -10.36 11.21 15.16
C GLY A 359 -10.65 12.71 15.16
N GLN A 360 -9.61 13.52 15.36
CA GLN A 360 -9.72 14.98 15.40
C GLN A 360 -8.46 15.65 14.86
N VAL A 361 -8.65 16.85 14.32
CA VAL A 361 -7.55 17.73 13.90
C VAL A 361 -7.70 19.12 14.50
N GLU A 362 -6.61 19.64 14.99
CA GLU A 362 -6.44 21.06 15.30
C GLU A 362 -5.94 21.76 14.03
N VAL A 363 -6.67 22.78 13.57
CA VAL A 363 -6.28 23.61 12.43
C VAL A 363 -5.76 24.93 12.96
N THR A 364 -4.49 25.23 12.67
CA THR A 364 -3.85 26.49 13.02
C THR A 364 -3.55 27.30 11.76
N ASP A 365 -3.79 28.61 11.80
CA ASP A 365 -3.33 29.50 10.73
C ASP A 365 -1.79 29.53 10.61
N THR A 366 -1.29 30.07 9.50
CA THR A 366 0.14 30.19 9.19
C THR A 366 0.92 31.02 10.20
N GLU A 367 0.25 31.91 10.94
CA GLU A 367 0.85 32.79 11.94
C GLU A 367 0.80 32.21 13.37
N GLY A 368 0.15 31.06 13.56
CA GLY A 368 -0.05 30.44 14.86
C GLY A 368 -1.05 31.17 15.76
N LYS A 369 -1.81 32.14 15.24
CA LYS A 369 -2.61 33.08 16.04
C LYS A 369 -4.03 32.59 16.31
N SER A 370 -4.60 31.84 15.39
CA SER A 370 -5.90 31.20 15.55
C SER A 370 -5.80 29.69 15.40
N SER A 371 -6.43 28.99 16.33
CA SER A 371 -6.54 27.54 16.32
C SER A 371 -8.01 27.14 16.46
N SER A 372 -8.43 26.11 15.73
CA SER A 372 -9.76 25.57 15.87
C SER A 372 -9.77 24.07 15.65
N THR A 373 -10.41 23.33 16.56
CA THR A 373 -10.53 21.88 16.46
C THR A 373 -11.65 21.50 15.50
N ARG A 374 -11.44 20.43 14.75
CA ARG A 374 -12.44 19.76 13.89
C ARG A 374 -12.50 18.29 14.29
N THR A 375 -13.71 17.78 14.38
CA THR A 375 -14.02 16.37 14.65
C THR A 375 -14.94 15.86 13.56
N ILE A 376 -15.40 14.61 13.66
CA ILE A 376 -16.27 13.99 12.66
C ILE A 376 -17.61 14.71 12.42
N ALA A 377 -18.06 15.56 13.35
CA ALA A 377 -19.23 16.40 13.17
C ALA A 377 -19.17 17.66 14.04
N PRO A 378 -19.73 18.79 13.59
CA PRO A 378 -19.88 19.98 14.43
C PRO A 378 -21.03 19.79 15.43
N GLU A 379 -21.31 20.84 16.21
CA GLU A 379 -22.41 20.83 17.19
C GLU A 379 -23.77 20.53 16.53
N ALA A 380 -24.59 19.74 17.23
CA ALA A 380 -25.91 19.32 16.77
C ALA A 380 -26.76 20.49 16.29
N LYS A 381 -27.46 20.28 15.16
CA LYS A 381 -28.37 21.26 14.55
C LYS A 381 -27.71 22.62 14.20
N LYS A 382 -26.38 22.69 14.07
CA LYS A 382 -25.64 23.88 13.60
C LYS A 382 -24.85 23.58 12.32
N SER A 383 -24.48 24.63 11.58
CA SER A 383 -23.51 24.53 10.48
C SER A 383 -22.16 25.12 10.86
N GLN A 384 -21.09 24.56 10.30
CA GLN A 384 -19.71 24.96 10.60
C GLN A 384 -18.88 25.04 9.32
N LYS A 385 -18.05 26.09 9.24
CA LYS A 385 -17.10 26.31 8.15
C LYS A 385 -15.95 25.31 8.21
N THR A 386 -15.66 24.66 7.09
CA THR A 386 -14.54 23.71 6.94
C THR A 386 -13.30 24.32 6.29
N PHE A 387 -13.40 25.57 5.87
CA PHE A 387 -12.32 26.31 5.23
C PHE A 387 -11.03 26.28 6.05
N VAL A 388 -9.92 26.06 5.34
CA VAL A 388 -8.57 26.19 5.88
C VAL A 388 -7.83 27.31 5.14
N PRO A 389 -7.13 28.20 5.86
CA PRO A 389 -6.25 29.18 5.22
C PRO A 389 -5.20 28.51 4.32
N PRO A 390 -4.70 29.20 3.28
CA PRO A 390 -3.59 28.70 2.48
C PRO A 390 -2.39 28.37 3.38
N SER A 391 -1.82 27.18 3.18
CA SER A 391 -0.69 26.68 3.98
C SER A 391 -0.98 26.55 5.49
N ALA A 392 -2.24 26.37 5.87
CA ALA A 392 -2.61 26.08 7.26
C ALA A 392 -1.89 24.84 7.79
N ALA A 393 -1.58 24.85 9.08
CA ALA A 393 -1.06 23.68 9.75
C ALA A 393 -2.21 22.87 10.36
N VAL A 394 -2.13 21.55 10.22
CA VAL A 394 -3.01 20.60 10.90
C VAL A 394 -2.21 19.77 11.89
N LYS A 395 -2.78 19.53 13.07
CA LYS A 395 -2.23 18.63 14.06
C LYS A 395 -3.28 17.61 14.49
N SER A 396 -2.97 16.33 14.42
CA SER A 396 -3.88 15.25 14.84
C SER A 396 -3.91 15.07 16.37
N GLY A 397 -5.00 14.48 16.86
CA GLY A 397 -5.16 14.07 18.26
C GLY A 397 -4.46 12.75 18.61
N ASP A 398 -4.87 12.17 19.75
CA ASP A 398 -4.26 10.98 20.37
C ASP A 398 -4.46 9.71 19.53
N ASP A 399 -5.60 9.59 18.86
CA ASP A 399 -5.89 8.47 17.95
C ASP A 399 -5.38 8.72 16.52
N GLY A 400 -4.69 9.84 16.29
CA GLY A 400 -4.42 10.36 14.97
C GLY A 400 -5.68 10.95 14.32
N ALA A 401 -5.70 11.05 12.99
CA ALA A 401 -6.85 11.56 12.27
C ALA A 401 -6.95 11.01 10.84
N VAL A 402 -8.18 10.91 10.35
CA VAL A 402 -8.49 10.75 8.92
C VAL A 402 -9.44 11.86 8.51
N PHE A 403 -9.11 12.58 7.44
CA PHE A 403 -9.93 13.66 6.91
C PHE A 403 -9.90 13.72 5.39
N ILE A 404 -10.95 14.29 4.81
CA ILE A 404 -11.02 14.64 3.39
C ILE A 404 -10.44 16.03 3.22
N ALA A 405 -9.35 16.15 2.46
CA ALA A 405 -8.84 17.40 1.96
C ALA A 405 -9.56 17.78 0.66
N VAL A 406 -9.98 19.03 0.55
CA VAL A 406 -10.68 19.56 -0.63
C VAL A 406 -9.78 20.58 -1.31
N ALA A 407 -9.31 20.25 -2.51
CA ALA A 407 -8.48 21.12 -3.34
C ALA A 407 -9.24 21.64 -4.56
N LYS A 408 -8.99 22.89 -4.96
CA LYS A 408 -9.57 23.43 -6.20
C LYS A 408 -8.81 22.91 -7.41
N VAL A 409 -9.53 22.50 -8.46
CA VAL A 409 -8.93 22.18 -9.75
C VAL A 409 -8.76 23.48 -10.55
N GLY A 410 -7.53 23.80 -10.94
CA GLY A 410 -7.22 24.98 -11.75
C GLY A 410 -8.04 25.00 -13.04
N ASN A 411 -8.58 26.18 -13.40
CA ASN A 411 -9.41 26.42 -14.59
C ASN A 411 -10.77 25.69 -14.64
N SER A 412 -11.19 24.98 -13.58
CA SER A 412 -12.51 24.34 -13.52
C SER A 412 -13.58 25.26 -12.94
N LEU A 413 -14.82 25.18 -13.47
CA LEU A 413 -15.97 25.89 -12.93
C LEU A 413 -16.24 25.46 -11.49
N GLN A 414 -16.41 26.44 -10.59
CA GLN A 414 -16.62 26.20 -9.15
C GLN A 414 -18.08 26.35 -8.71
N GLY A 415 -18.97 26.67 -9.64
CA GLY A 415 -20.35 27.10 -9.42
C GLY A 415 -20.54 28.59 -9.74
N PRO A 416 -21.80 29.07 -9.82
CA PRO A 416 -23.02 28.27 -9.78
C PRO A 416 -23.13 27.35 -11.00
N PHE A 417 -23.64 26.13 -10.79
CA PHE A 417 -23.86 25.16 -11.87
C PHE A 417 -25.29 25.31 -12.40
N THR A 418 -25.44 25.64 -13.68
CA THR A 418 -26.75 25.87 -14.31
C THR A 418 -27.27 24.68 -15.10
N SER A 419 -26.44 23.63 -15.27
CA SER A 419 -26.83 22.35 -15.86
C SER A 419 -26.02 21.20 -15.26
N MET A 420 -26.59 20.00 -15.22
CA MET A 420 -25.87 18.81 -14.72
C MET A 420 -24.61 18.45 -15.52
N SER A 421 -24.54 18.83 -16.80
CA SER A 421 -23.32 18.67 -17.61
C SER A 421 -22.13 19.50 -17.12
N GLN A 422 -22.37 20.53 -16.30
CA GLN A 422 -21.30 21.34 -15.69
C GLN A 422 -20.79 20.74 -14.37
N VAL A 423 -21.52 19.81 -13.75
CA VAL A 423 -21.14 19.16 -12.50
C VAL A 423 -20.22 17.98 -12.83
N THR A 424 -18.92 18.24 -12.86
CA THR A 424 -17.93 17.18 -13.13
C THR A 424 -17.94 16.13 -12.02
N SER A 425 -17.81 14.85 -12.39
CA SER A 425 -17.72 13.73 -11.45
C SER A 425 -16.91 12.60 -12.08
N VAL A 426 -15.64 12.49 -11.68
CA VAL A 426 -14.70 11.48 -12.18
C VAL A 426 -13.80 10.99 -11.06
N SER A 427 -13.34 9.73 -11.16
CA SER A 427 -12.29 9.23 -10.26
C SER A 427 -11.04 10.11 -10.34
N ALA A 428 -10.41 10.32 -9.19
CA ALA A 428 -9.08 10.93 -9.08
C ALA A 428 -8.03 9.94 -8.57
N MET A 429 -8.40 8.66 -8.44
CA MET A 429 -7.49 7.62 -7.92
C MET A 429 -6.36 7.35 -8.91
N PRO A 430 -5.09 7.26 -8.44
CA PRO A 430 -3.96 6.89 -9.28
C PRO A 430 -3.97 5.39 -9.60
N HIS A 431 -3.32 5.04 -10.72
CA HIS A 431 -2.97 3.66 -11.02
C HIS A 431 -1.78 3.24 -10.15
N THR A 432 -1.97 2.22 -9.30
CA THR A 432 -0.91 1.65 -8.44
C THR A 432 -1.11 0.13 -8.35
N ASP A 433 -0.13 -0.60 -7.80
CA ASP A 433 -0.26 -2.05 -7.61
C ASP A 433 -1.46 -2.45 -6.72
N ASN A 434 -1.91 -1.54 -5.85
CA ASN A 434 -3.03 -1.76 -4.92
C ASN A 434 -4.36 -1.13 -5.40
N ILE A 435 -4.35 -0.47 -6.55
CA ILE A 435 -5.50 0.20 -7.16
C ILE A 435 -5.52 -0.15 -8.64
N ALA A 436 -6.32 -1.16 -8.98
CA ALA A 436 -6.40 -1.70 -10.33
C ALA A 436 -6.88 -0.64 -11.35
N PRO A 437 -6.47 -0.75 -12.63
CA PRO A 437 -6.83 0.23 -13.65
C PRO A 437 -8.34 0.46 -13.84
N ASP A 438 -9.16 -0.56 -13.66
CA ASP A 438 -10.62 -0.48 -13.75
C ASP A 438 -11.25 0.29 -12.58
N VAL A 439 -10.62 0.27 -11.40
CA VAL A 439 -11.02 1.10 -10.24
C VAL A 439 -10.65 2.56 -10.48
N ALA A 440 -9.40 2.80 -10.87
CA ALA A 440 -8.89 4.15 -11.10
C ALA A 440 -9.60 4.86 -12.27
N SER A 441 -10.09 4.11 -13.26
CA SER A 441 -10.87 4.63 -14.40
C SER A 441 -12.39 4.66 -14.18
N LEU A 442 -12.87 4.32 -12.98
CA LEU A 442 -14.30 4.34 -12.67
C LEU A 442 -14.87 5.77 -12.77
N VAL A 443 -16.09 5.86 -13.27
CA VAL A 443 -16.86 7.12 -13.30
C VAL A 443 -18.01 7.00 -12.32
N PHE A 444 -18.29 8.09 -11.60
CA PHE A 444 -19.41 8.20 -10.68
C PHE A 444 -20.50 9.08 -11.31
N PRO A 445 -21.29 8.57 -12.27
CA PRO A 445 -22.26 9.40 -12.98
C PRO A 445 -23.37 9.87 -12.05
N PHE A 446 -23.81 11.11 -12.23
CA PHE A 446 -25.05 11.58 -11.63
C PHE A 446 -26.25 10.98 -12.36
N VAL A 447 -27.03 10.18 -11.66
CA VAL A 447 -28.27 9.58 -12.14
C VAL A 447 -29.44 10.28 -11.46
N ARG A 448 -30.45 10.66 -12.24
CA ARG A 448 -31.67 11.27 -11.69
C ARG A 448 -32.35 10.26 -10.77
N VAL A 449 -32.80 10.71 -9.61
CA VAL A 449 -33.23 9.82 -8.53
C VAL A 449 -34.39 8.92 -8.93
N ASP A 450 -35.33 9.40 -9.75
CA ASP A 450 -36.43 8.59 -10.30
C ASP A 450 -35.99 7.45 -11.23
N LYS A 451 -34.72 7.38 -11.63
CA LYS A 451 -34.13 6.30 -12.42
C LYS A 451 -33.34 5.30 -11.59
N LEU A 452 -33.20 5.53 -10.28
CA LEU A 452 -32.47 4.63 -9.41
C LEU A 452 -33.33 3.41 -9.03
N PRO A 453 -32.74 2.22 -8.83
CA PRO A 453 -33.48 1.01 -8.53
C PRO A 453 -34.35 1.09 -7.27
N TRP A 454 -33.96 1.92 -6.29
CA TRP A 454 -34.67 2.09 -5.03
C TRP A 454 -35.81 3.12 -5.09
N ALA A 455 -35.93 3.90 -6.17
CA ALA A 455 -36.96 4.94 -6.32
C ALA A 455 -38.29 4.39 -6.86
N THR A 456 -38.80 3.31 -6.27
CA THR A 456 -39.93 2.53 -6.80
C THR A 456 -41.30 3.16 -6.58
N SER A 457 -41.43 4.16 -5.71
CA SER A 457 -42.72 4.78 -5.36
C SER A 457 -43.21 5.83 -6.36
N GLY A 458 -42.37 6.25 -7.31
CA GLY A 458 -42.64 7.42 -8.17
C GLY A 458 -42.59 8.76 -7.45
N SER A 459 -42.20 8.79 -6.16
CA SER A 459 -42.16 10.00 -5.32
C SER A 459 -41.21 11.09 -5.83
N TRP A 460 -40.23 10.72 -6.66
CA TRP A 460 -39.23 11.65 -7.19
C TRP A 460 -39.35 11.89 -8.70
N ASN A 461 -40.47 11.46 -9.30
CA ASN A 461 -40.69 11.65 -10.73
C ASN A 461 -40.59 13.14 -11.09
N ASP A 462 -39.73 13.41 -12.08
CA ASP A 462 -39.53 14.73 -12.68
C ASP A 462 -38.90 15.81 -11.78
N PHE A 463 -38.38 15.45 -10.61
CA PHE A 463 -37.55 16.36 -9.82
C PHE A 463 -36.14 16.48 -10.43
N GLU A 464 -35.57 17.68 -10.42
CA GLU A 464 -34.14 17.93 -10.73
C GLU A 464 -33.26 17.51 -9.54
N PHE A 465 -33.35 16.23 -9.15
CA PHE A 465 -32.66 15.62 -8.01
C PHE A 465 -31.84 14.42 -8.49
N TYR A 466 -30.53 14.45 -8.26
CA TYR A 466 -29.59 13.46 -8.79
C TYR A 466 -28.69 12.91 -7.69
N ASN A 467 -28.23 11.68 -7.88
CA ASN A 467 -27.28 10.99 -7.01
C ASN A 467 -26.11 10.45 -7.83
N ALA A 468 -24.91 10.53 -7.30
CA ALA A 468 -23.77 9.78 -7.77
C ALA A 468 -23.35 8.79 -6.67
N SER A 469 -23.30 7.50 -7.04
CA SER A 469 -22.92 6.42 -6.14
C SER A 469 -21.51 6.59 -5.57
N GLY A 470 -21.26 5.90 -4.46
CA GLY A 470 -20.26 6.33 -3.51
C GLY A 470 -19.03 5.45 -3.40
N ILE A 471 -18.35 5.69 -2.29
CA ILE A 471 -17.14 5.00 -1.88
C ILE A 471 -17.32 4.59 -0.42
N HIS A 472 -17.09 3.31 -0.17
CA HIS A 472 -17.03 2.72 1.16
C HIS A 472 -15.60 2.86 1.69
N VAL A 473 -15.42 3.45 2.87
CA VAL A 473 -14.11 3.64 3.49
C VAL A 473 -13.98 2.75 4.73
N TYR A 474 -12.96 1.89 4.76
CA TYR A 474 -12.67 0.93 5.83
C TYR A 474 -11.20 1.00 6.24
N PHE A 475 -10.86 0.55 7.45
CA PHE A 475 -9.46 0.32 7.81
C PHE A 475 -8.91 -0.97 7.16
N ASN A 476 -7.59 -1.04 7.00
CA ASN A 476 -6.89 -2.19 6.41
C ASN A 476 -6.89 -3.44 7.32
N ASP A 477 -6.81 -3.21 8.63
CA ASP A 477 -6.54 -4.24 9.64
C ASP A 477 -7.80 -4.98 10.13
N ASP A 478 -8.98 -4.41 9.90
CA ASP A 478 -10.26 -5.04 10.19
C ASP A 478 -11.20 -4.93 8.97
N TRP A 479 -11.73 -6.08 8.56
CA TRP A 479 -12.61 -6.17 7.41
C TRP A 479 -14.03 -5.64 7.68
N MET A 480 -14.41 -5.48 8.96
CA MET A 480 -15.71 -4.97 9.41
C MET A 480 -15.68 -3.55 9.95
N ASP A 481 -14.50 -2.97 10.18
CA ASP A 481 -14.35 -1.62 10.73
C ASP A 481 -14.57 -0.56 9.64
N ARG A 482 -15.85 -0.32 9.34
CA ARG A 482 -16.29 0.73 8.42
C ARG A 482 -16.09 2.09 9.07
N ILE A 483 -15.40 2.99 8.38
CA ILE A 483 -15.26 4.39 8.81
C ILE A 483 -16.48 5.18 8.37
N VAL A 484 -16.77 5.18 7.07
CA VAL A 484 -17.82 5.99 6.47
C VAL A 484 -18.16 5.48 5.08
N HIS A 485 -19.42 5.61 4.66
CA HIS A 485 -19.80 5.56 3.26
C HIS A 485 -20.03 6.99 2.74
N ILE A 486 -19.49 7.32 1.57
CA ILE A 486 -19.50 8.68 1.01
C ILE A 486 -20.17 8.65 -0.35
N GLN A 487 -21.25 9.41 -0.53
CA GLN A 487 -21.92 9.58 -1.83
C GLN A 487 -22.24 11.05 -2.10
N ALA A 488 -22.54 11.40 -3.34
CA ALA A 488 -22.81 12.79 -3.75
C ALA A 488 -24.23 12.97 -4.27
N TRP A 489 -24.75 14.17 -4.10
CA TRP A 489 -26.10 14.54 -4.49
C TRP A 489 -26.12 15.93 -5.12
N THR A 490 -27.07 16.16 -6.03
CA THR A 490 -27.39 17.50 -6.52
C THR A 490 -28.88 17.74 -6.49
N LEU A 491 -29.28 18.99 -6.26
CA LEU A 491 -30.67 19.40 -6.24
C LEU A 491 -30.83 20.74 -6.95
N GLY A 492 -31.80 20.82 -7.85
CA GLY A 492 -32.13 22.04 -8.55
C GLY A 492 -32.75 23.12 -7.66
N ILE A 493 -32.54 24.38 -8.01
CA ILE A 493 -33.13 25.51 -7.28
C ILE A 493 -34.65 25.38 -7.20
N GLY A 494 -35.22 25.68 -6.02
CA GLY A 494 -36.64 25.54 -5.72
C GLY A 494 -37.10 24.13 -5.36
N GLU A 495 -36.30 23.09 -5.63
CA GLU A 495 -36.68 21.69 -5.42
C GLU A 495 -36.46 21.20 -3.98
N THR A 496 -36.88 19.97 -3.69
CA THR A 496 -36.70 19.28 -2.40
C THR A 496 -36.20 17.84 -2.59
N ALA A 497 -35.33 17.39 -1.69
CA ALA A 497 -34.93 15.98 -1.58
C ALA A 497 -36.00 15.10 -0.88
N ARG A 498 -37.10 15.72 -0.43
CA ARG A 498 -38.22 15.15 0.34
C ARG A 498 -37.84 14.67 1.75
N PHE A 499 -38.78 14.75 2.68
CA PHE A 499 -38.58 14.39 4.09
C PHE A 499 -38.46 12.88 4.26
N ARG A 500 -37.47 12.47 5.06
CA ARG A 500 -37.20 11.08 5.40
C ARG A 500 -36.65 10.95 6.82
N ARG A 501 -36.38 9.71 7.22
CA ARG A 501 -35.63 9.33 8.43
C ARG A 501 -34.46 8.44 7.98
N SER A 502 -33.26 8.67 8.50
CA SER A 502 -32.00 8.10 7.96
C SER A 502 -31.14 7.42 9.04
N PHE A 503 -29.94 7.00 8.67
CA PHE A 503 -28.83 6.60 9.54
C PHE A 503 -27.96 7.83 9.90
N CYS A 504 -26.93 7.67 10.75
CA CYS A 504 -26.00 8.74 11.18
C CYS A 504 -25.28 9.42 10.00
N GLU A 505 -25.93 10.41 9.40
CA GLU A 505 -25.46 11.16 8.25
C GLU A 505 -25.07 12.60 8.60
N ILE A 506 -23.94 13.03 8.05
CA ILE A 506 -23.47 14.42 8.07
C ILE A 506 -23.30 14.85 6.61
N HIS A 507 -23.93 15.95 6.21
CA HIS A 507 -23.76 16.48 4.87
C HIS A 507 -22.74 17.61 4.81
N TYR A 508 -22.01 17.64 3.70
CA TYR A 508 -20.99 18.63 3.39
C TYR A 508 -21.29 19.31 2.06
N CYS A 509 -21.55 20.61 2.09
CA CYS A 509 -21.92 21.37 0.90
C CYS A 509 -20.67 21.79 0.11
N LEU A 510 -20.54 21.30 -1.13
CA LEU A 510 -19.48 21.72 -2.06
C LEU A 510 -19.84 22.98 -2.84
N ASN A 511 -21.14 23.16 -3.12
CA ASN A 511 -21.71 24.35 -3.73
C ASN A 511 -23.20 24.48 -3.35
N ASN A 512 -23.62 25.66 -2.95
CA ASN A 512 -24.98 26.04 -2.62
C ASN A 512 -25.48 26.97 -3.73
N GLY A 513 -26.26 26.44 -4.67
CA GLY A 513 -26.56 27.09 -5.93
C GLY A 513 -27.24 28.44 -5.77
N GLY A 514 -28.18 28.54 -4.82
CA GLY A 514 -28.89 29.79 -4.51
C GLY A 514 -28.41 30.52 -3.24
N GLY A 515 -27.43 29.96 -2.52
CA GLY A 515 -26.82 30.56 -1.32
C GLY A 515 -27.62 30.42 -0.01
N ALA A 516 -28.85 29.90 -0.07
CA ALA A 516 -29.74 29.74 1.07
C ALA A 516 -30.27 28.30 1.26
N ALA A 517 -29.72 27.33 0.52
CA ALA A 517 -30.10 25.93 0.64
C ALA A 517 -29.54 25.29 1.92
N GLY A 518 -30.14 24.18 2.33
CA GLY A 518 -29.62 23.39 3.43
C GLY A 518 -30.61 22.38 3.99
N MET A 519 -30.35 21.93 5.21
CA MET A 519 -31.15 20.90 5.86
C MET A 519 -32.32 21.52 6.61
N ARG A 520 -33.52 21.00 6.37
CA ARG A 520 -34.68 21.22 7.24
C ARG A 520 -34.93 20.01 8.11
N TYR A 521 -35.38 20.25 9.34
CA TYR A 521 -35.79 19.19 10.26
C TYR A 521 -36.99 19.63 11.11
N CYS A 522 -37.90 18.70 11.37
CA CYS A 522 -39.02 18.90 12.30
C CYS A 522 -38.54 18.80 13.75
N ALA A 523 -39.35 19.28 14.70
CA ALA A 523 -39.09 19.09 16.12
C ALA A 523 -39.02 17.59 16.50
N ASP A 524 -38.27 17.26 17.55
CA ASP A 524 -38.01 15.86 17.93
C ASP A 524 -39.27 15.11 18.40
N ASP A 525 -40.28 15.86 18.85
CA ASP A 525 -41.61 15.41 19.29
C ASP A 525 -42.70 15.59 18.21
N PHE A 526 -42.31 15.91 16.97
CA PHE A 526 -43.26 16.13 15.87
C PHE A 526 -44.10 14.87 15.60
N ALA A 527 -45.42 15.02 15.71
CA ALA A 527 -46.36 13.90 15.81
C ALA A 527 -47.05 13.50 14.49
N ASP A 528 -46.82 14.23 13.39
CA ASP A 528 -47.50 13.93 12.14
C ASP A 528 -47.06 12.58 11.55
N SER A 529 -48.03 11.86 11.01
CA SER A 529 -47.81 10.59 10.32
C SER A 529 -47.03 10.79 9.02
N ALA A 530 -46.37 9.72 8.56
CA ALA A 530 -45.68 9.71 7.26
C ALA A 530 -46.61 10.15 6.12
N ASP A 531 -47.86 9.67 6.11
CA ASP A 531 -48.85 10.03 5.09
C ASP A 531 -49.19 11.52 5.11
N LYS A 532 -49.33 12.11 6.29
CA LYS A 532 -49.62 13.54 6.43
C LYS A 532 -48.45 14.39 5.96
N ILE A 533 -47.22 14.01 6.29
CA ILE A 533 -46.02 14.72 5.83
C ILE A 533 -45.88 14.60 4.32
N HIS A 534 -45.87 13.38 3.76
CA HIS A 534 -45.67 13.18 2.32
C HIS A 534 -46.74 13.85 1.45
N LYS A 535 -47.94 14.08 2.00
CA LYS A 535 -49.01 14.82 1.32
C LYS A 535 -48.78 16.34 1.31
N ASN A 536 -48.17 16.90 2.35
CA ASN A 536 -48.09 18.35 2.55
C ASN A 536 -46.67 18.93 2.38
N GLU A 537 -45.63 18.10 2.40
CA GLU A 537 -44.21 18.53 2.34
C GLU A 537 -43.79 19.25 1.05
N LEU A 538 -44.66 19.30 0.05
CA LEU A 538 -44.43 20.00 -1.21
C LEU A 538 -44.91 21.47 -1.18
N THR A 539 -45.48 21.93 -0.07
CA THR A 539 -45.93 23.33 0.08
C THR A 539 -45.03 24.11 1.03
N LYS A 540 -44.79 25.38 0.70
CA LYS A 540 -43.94 26.28 1.48
C LYS A 540 -44.45 26.45 2.91
N GLU A 541 -45.72 26.80 3.03
CA GLU A 541 -46.41 27.08 4.29
C GLU A 541 -46.27 25.90 5.26
N TYR A 542 -46.61 24.69 4.83
CA TYR A 542 -46.49 23.51 5.69
C TYR A 542 -45.06 23.27 6.16
N VAL A 543 -44.08 23.37 5.26
CA VAL A 543 -42.68 23.12 5.60
C VAL A 543 -42.14 24.20 6.55
N GLU A 544 -42.45 25.47 6.32
CA GLU A 544 -41.98 26.58 7.16
C GLU A 544 -42.60 26.56 8.56
N ASP A 545 -43.88 26.20 8.67
CA ASP A 545 -44.58 26.12 9.96
C ASP A 545 -44.12 24.94 10.82
N ASN A 546 -43.65 23.85 10.20
CA ASN A 546 -43.41 22.59 10.87
C ASN A 546 -41.93 22.16 10.91
N SER A 547 -41.00 22.96 10.38
CA SER A 547 -39.58 22.62 10.36
C SER A 547 -38.65 23.82 10.46
N THR A 548 -37.46 23.57 11.02
CA THR A 548 -36.38 24.56 11.13
C THR A 548 -35.36 24.36 10.03
N LEU A 549 -34.92 25.45 9.38
CA LEU A 549 -33.86 25.43 8.36
C LEU A 549 -32.49 25.69 8.98
N ILE A 550 -31.53 24.86 8.61
CA ILE A 550 -30.10 25.08 8.79
C ILE A 550 -29.52 25.31 7.40
N VAL A 551 -29.19 26.56 7.09
CA VAL A 551 -28.46 26.88 5.86
C VAL A 551 -27.06 26.25 5.94
N VAL A 552 -26.65 25.57 4.87
CA VAL A 552 -25.33 24.95 4.75
C VAL A 552 -24.60 25.61 3.57
N PRO A 553 -23.85 26.70 3.80
CA PRO A 553 -23.17 27.42 2.72
C PRO A 553 -22.07 26.59 2.06
N ASP A 554 -21.51 27.09 0.96
CA ASP A 554 -20.31 26.52 0.32
C ASP A 554 -19.22 26.21 1.35
N LEU A 555 -18.67 25.01 1.27
CA LEU A 555 -17.60 24.51 2.14
C LEU A 555 -17.99 24.59 3.64
N HIS A 556 -19.23 24.20 3.94
CA HIS A 556 -19.71 23.96 5.29
C HIS A 556 -20.24 22.54 5.44
N GLU A 557 -20.15 22.02 6.65
CA GLU A 557 -20.88 20.84 7.10
C GLU A 557 -21.93 21.23 8.14
N HIS A 558 -22.97 20.40 8.32
CA HIS A 558 -23.91 20.54 9.43
C HIS A 558 -23.67 19.47 10.50
N GLY A 559 -24.15 19.71 11.72
CA GLY A 559 -24.04 18.78 12.83
C GLY A 559 -25.17 17.75 12.85
N PRO A 560 -25.14 16.84 13.83
CA PRO A 560 -26.18 15.84 14.01
C PRO A 560 -27.59 16.41 13.98
N LEU A 561 -28.47 15.77 13.20
CA LEU A 561 -29.91 16.06 13.19
C LEU A 561 -30.73 14.98 13.88
N TRP A 562 -30.14 13.81 14.14
CA TRP A 562 -30.79 12.73 14.87
C TRP A 562 -31.07 13.15 16.31
N LYS A 563 -31.98 12.41 16.95
CA LYS A 563 -32.24 12.61 18.37
C LYS A 563 -31.07 12.06 19.17
N ILE A 564 -30.49 12.89 20.02
CA ILE A 564 -29.31 12.55 20.81
C ILE A 564 -29.73 11.97 22.15
N GLN A 565 -29.00 10.95 22.63
CA GLN A 565 -29.20 10.35 23.93
C GLN A 565 -28.90 11.38 25.04
N GLU A 566 -29.75 11.41 26.05
CA GLU A 566 -29.60 12.34 27.17
C GLU A 566 -28.23 12.16 27.86
N GLY A 567 -27.54 13.26 28.13
CA GLY A 567 -26.21 13.27 28.74
C GLY A 567 -25.02 13.09 27.79
N THR A 568 -25.27 12.90 26.49
CA THR A 568 -24.21 12.74 25.47
C THR A 568 -24.17 13.94 24.51
N LYS A 569 -23.09 14.08 23.72
CA LYS A 569 -22.98 15.19 22.75
C LYS A 569 -23.53 14.83 21.39
N ALA A 570 -23.37 13.57 20.97
CA ALA A 570 -23.77 13.15 19.63
C ALA A 570 -24.29 11.70 19.58
N THR A 571 -24.35 10.97 20.69
CA THR A 571 -24.77 9.56 20.67
C THR A 571 -26.22 9.42 20.21
N PRO A 572 -26.49 8.63 19.15
CA PRO A 572 -27.83 8.49 18.62
C PRO A 572 -28.76 7.73 19.57
N LYS A 573 -29.98 8.25 19.77
CA LYS A 573 -31.08 7.41 20.26
C LYS A 573 -31.43 6.39 19.18
N LEU A 574 -31.70 5.16 19.61
CA LEU A 574 -32.07 4.07 18.72
C LEU A 574 -33.55 3.72 18.87
N LEU A 575 -34.18 3.40 17.74
CA LEU A 575 -35.49 2.77 17.68
C LEU A 575 -35.37 1.29 18.10
N SER A 576 -36.51 0.65 18.39
CA SER A 576 -36.56 -0.75 18.80
C SER A 576 -36.01 -1.74 17.75
N ASN A 577 -35.97 -1.33 16.48
CA ASN A 577 -35.38 -2.10 15.38
C ASN A 577 -33.88 -1.84 15.18
N GLY A 578 -33.24 -1.04 16.05
CA GLY A 578 -31.82 -0.70 15.99
C GLY A 578 -31.46 0.44 15.03
N ALA A 579 -32.43 1.01 14.32
CA ALA A 579 -32.20 2.19 13.48
C ALA A 579 -32.04 3.46 14.33
N VAL A 580 -31.34 4.46 13.80
CA VAL A 580 -31.20 5.76 14.45
C VAL A 580 -32.55 6.48 14.46
N ASP A 581 -32.96 7.00 15.61
CA ASP A 581 -34.16 7.82 15.73
C ASP A 581 -33.88 9.24 15.20
N TYR A 582 -34.44 9.53 14.03
CA TYR A 582 -34.35 10.81 13.36
C TYR A 582 -35.69 11.55 13.40
N PRO A 583 -35.70 12.87 13.63
CA PRO A 583 -36.83 13.69 13.20
C PRO A 583 -36.94 13.62 11.66
N TRP A 584 -38.12 13.93 11.15
CA TRP A 584 -38.31 14.12 9.72
C TRP A 584 -37.38 15.25 9.25
N HIS A 585 -36.57 14.97 8.23
CA HIS A 585 -35.64 15.95 7.68
C HIS A 585 -35.43 15.79 6.17
N ALA A 586 -35.00 16.86 5.52
CA ALA A 586 -34.73 16.90 4.08
C ALA A 586 -33.71 17.99 3.73
N TRP A 587 -32.97 17.80 2.64
CA TRP A 587 -32.28 18.91 1.99
C TRP A 587 -33.26 19.65 1.08
N LEU A 588 -33.36 20.97 1.24
CA LEU A 588 -34.16 21.83 0.38
C LEU A 588 -33.28 22.87 -0.29
N ALA A 589 -33.51 23.06 -1.58
CA ALA A 589 -32.80 24.07 -2.32
C ALA A 589 -33.26 25.48 -1.92
N SER A 590 -32.45 26.48 -2.28
CA SER A 590 -32.88 27.88 -2.18
C SER A 590 -34.17 28.10 -2.98
N GLN A 591 -35.00 29.07 -2.58
CA GLN A 591 -36.28 29.38 -3.24
C GLN A 591 -37.31 28.25 -3.20
N PHE A 592 -37.18 27.30 -2.29
CA PHE A 592 -38.20 26.28 -2.08
C PHE A 592 -39.57 26.92 -1.84
N GLY A 593 -40.58 26.40 -2.55
CA GLY A 593 -41.96 26.85 -2.44
C GLY A 593 -42.31 28.10 -3.26
N ASP A 594 -41.35 28.67 -3.99
CA ASP A 594 -41.61 29.76 -4.95
C ASP A 594 -42.20 29.22 -6.28
N HIS A 595 -42.14 27.89 -6.47
CA HIS A 595 -42.68 27.16 -7.62
C HIS A 595 -43.57 25.99 -7.15
N LEU A 596 -44.50 25.58 -8.01
CA LEU A 596 -45.21 24.31 -7.83
C LEU A 596 -44.25 23.15 -8.09
N LEU A 597 -44.24 22.16 -7.19
CA LEU A 597 -43.32 21.02 -7.27
C LEU A 597 -44.01 19.73 -7.76
N PRO A 598 -43.32 18.89 -8.55
CA PRO A 598 -42.02 19.16 -9.19
C PRO A 598 -42.12 20.26 -10.25
N ILE A 599 -41.02 20.99 -10.50
CA ILE A 599 -41.02 22.11 -11.44
C ILE A 599 -41.10 21.58 -12.88
N LYS A 600 -42.20 21.89 -13.58
CA LYS A 600 -42.48 21.39 -14.94
C LYS A 600 -42.83 22.51 -15.93
N PRO A 601 -42.07 22.66 -17.04
CA PRO A 601 -40.77 22.02 -17.31
C PRO A 601 -39.68 22.49 -16.33
N PRO A 602 -38.53 21.81 -16.24
CA PRO A 602 -37.37 22.30 -15.49
C PRO A 602 -37.00 23.74 -15.88
N LEU A 603 -36.43 24.48 -14.94
CA LEU A 603 -36.03 25.86 -15.17
C LEU A 603 -34.95 25.96 -16.27
N GLY A 604 -35.00 27.07 -17.03
CA GLY A 604 -33.96 27.38 -18.01
C GLY A 604 -32.60 27.63 -17.36
N THR A 605 -31.51 27.49 -18.14
CA THR A 605 -30.13 27.64 -17.67
C THR A 605 -29.78 29.05 -17.17
N ASP A 606 -30.62 30.06 -17.45
CA ASP A 606 -30.53 31.42 -16.92
C ASP A 606 -31.00 31.53 -15.46
N LYS A 607 -31.84 30.60 -15.01
CA LYS A 607 -32.43 30.57 -13.66
C LYS A 607 -31.95 29.41 -12.82
N GLN A 608 -31.71 28.27 -13.46
CA GLN A 608 -31.33 27.02 -12.80
C GLN A 608 -29.99 27.18 -12.08
N LYS A 609 -29.93 26.72 -10.84
CA LYS A 609 -28.69 26.61 -10.06
C LYS A 609 -28.75 25.33 -9.23
N PHE A 610 -27.75 24.47 -9.33
CA PHE A 610 -27.70 23.22 -8.59
C PHE A 610 -26.92 23.40 -7.28
N ASP A 611 -27.51 22.90 -6.20
CA ASP A 611 -26.74 22.53 -5.01
C ASP A 611 -25.93 21.26 -5.33
N VAL A 612 -24.73 21.15 -4.74
CA VAL A 612 -23.89 19.96 -4.79
C VAL A 612 -23.38 19.67 -3.38
N TRP A 613 -23.70 18.50 -2.84
CA TRP A 613 -23.23 18.11 -1.51
C TRP A 613 -22.82 16.64 -1.45
N LEU A 614 -22.01 16.31 -0.45
CA LEU A 614 -21.65 14.96 -0.08
C LEU A 614 -22.46 14.53 1.15
N ALA A 615 -22.90 13.27 1.19
CA ALA A 615 -23.40 12.62 2.38
C ALA A 615 -22.30 11.72 2.95
N PHE A 616 -22.00 11.87 4.24
CA PHE A 616 -21.09 11.03 5.00
C PHE A 616 -21.90 10.17 5.97
N GLU A 617 -21.97 8.88 5.69
CA GLU A 617 -22.79 7.91 6.42
C GLU A 617 -21.92 7.09 7.36
N PHE A 618 -21.92 7.48 8.63
CA PHE A 618 -21.06 6.87 9.65
C PHE A 618 -21.74 5.67 10.31
N PRO A 619 -20.97 4.68 10.80
CA PRO A 619 -21.50 3.68 11.72
C PRO A 619 -21.89 4.32 13.07
N LEU A 620 -22.73 3.63 13.84
CA LEU A 620 -23.11 4.05 15.19
C LEU A 620 -21.91 4.22 16.13
N SER A 621 -20.87 3.41 15.94
CA SER A 621 -19.63 3.44 16.75
C SER A 621 -18.89 4.77 16.64
N ALA A 622 -19.08 5.54 15.57
CA ALA A 622 -18.41 6.82 15.38
C ALA A 622 -18.87 7.89 16.40
N PHE A 623 -20.09 7.77 16.96
CA PHE A 623 -20.72 8.80 17.79
C PHE A 623 -20.95 8.40 19.26
N GLN A 624 -20.19 7.44 19.79
CA GLN A 624 -20.34 6.93 21.17
C GLN A 624 -19.68 7.85 22.23
N PHE A 625 -19.86 9.17 22.14
CA PHE A 625 -19.19 10.17 23.00
C PHE A 625 -20.07 11.34 23.49
#